data_AF-A0A7I7QCN4-F1
#
_entry.id   AF-A0A7I7QCN4-F1
#
_cell.length_a   1.000
_cell.length_b   1.000
_cell.length_c   1.000
_cell.angle_alpha   90.00
_cell.angle_beta   90.00
_cell.angle_gamma   90.00
#
_symmetry.space_group_name_H-M   'P 1'
#
loop_
_entity.id
_entity.type
_entity.pdbx_description
1 polymer ?
#
loop_
_entity_poly.entity_id
_entity_poly.type
_entity_poly.pdbx_seq_one_letter_code
_entity_poly.pdbx_strand_id
1 'polypeptide(L)'
;MQLRYISIPALIAEAGGDPWAINQSLQAGRPAQISDLAEAFHAAGVCTAESSKASDEARRRFEAAWNREGGEHPINDSAEVQRVTTLLGAQSLQIPKIGVDLESIAAALAEAQKAGAGRIAALENQLQTLDNMIGQAIEMEKDPHLSAADRQALDTFITGREDDAIRDTQAAVNQMHSIRDTYANSLHQVQANGNLTAQDAVLATDFKPADLGEGDGLPTNDPRIVGPAADPQHEQNTYDLQDQFQDGQGPIFGGDPRDGLPRSPASQLAQGPPGTRPLPTGTALGPNGRRYAFFSNPDGSHTPGLNEYATNGSVWDYTDPAHPVKVGELPGIFQASGVYDPATNQMVIIGNTSNRTGDLNRGLWVSGPIDPANPNGWMNSLHRIGDVSLPGDRESQLIALKGGGYMFVGATNGGLIQAISAATPQGLTAAAPQTLIDAGKLPTVYGPTVTGTTIDPATGLETVQLRVSTWPPGPIYDPNTWTTTFGVQH
;
A
#
# COMPACT_ATOMS: atom_id res chain seq x y z
N MET A 1 2.13 -40.37 4.16
CA MET A 1 1.14 -41.01 3.26
C MET A 1 1.79 -42.16 2.48
N GLN A 2 1.06 -43.23 2.13
CA GLN A 2 1.53 -44.31 1.26
C GLN A 2 0.47 -44.68 0.21
N LEU A 3 0.68 -44.24 -1.03
CA LEU A 3 -0.18 -44.53 -2.18
C LEU A 3 0.35 -45.77 -2.92
N ARG A 4 -0.55 -46.63 -3.42
CA ARG A 4 -0.20 -47.92 -4.06
C ARG A 4 -0.30 -47.86 -5.58
N TYR A 5 -1.27 -47.11 -6.08
CA TYR A 5 -1.64 -47.01 -7.48
C TYR A 5 -1.41 -45.61 -8.04
N ILE A 6 -1.36 -44.58 -7.18
CA ILE A 6 -1.04 -43.21 -7.56
C ILE A 6 0.44 -42.90 -7.32
N SER A 7 1.11 -42.31 -8.32
CA SER A 7 2.52 -41.90 -8.26
C SER A 7 2.66 -40.42 -7.87
N ILE A 8 3.24 -40.14 -6.69
CA ILE A 8 3.49 -38.77 -6.23
C ILE A 8 4.39 -37.97 -7.21
N PRO A 9 5.52 -38.51 -7.72
CA PRO A 9 6.33 -37.79 -8.70
C PRO A 9 5.57 -37.45 -9.99
N ALA A 10 4.66 -38.32 -10.44
CA ALA A 10 3.83 -38.04 -11.61
C ALA A 10 2.82 -36.93 -11.32
N LEU A 11 2.17 -36.95 -10.15
CA LEU A 11 1.27 -35.88 -9.73
C LEU A 11 1.98 -34.52 -9.68
N ILE A 12 3.20 -34.46 -9.15
CA ILE A 12 3.99 -33.22 -9.10
C ILE A 12 4.26 -32.69 -10.51
N ALA A 13 4.65 -33.58 -11.44
CA ALA A 13 4.93 -33.21 -12.83
C ALA A 13 3.68 -32.69 -13.55
N GLU A 14 2.55 -33.39 -13.43
CA GLU A 14 1.27 -33.01 -14.05
C GLU A 14 0.61 -31.80 -13.37
N ALA A 15 0.85 -31.61 -12.08
CA ALA A 15 0.33 -30.47 -11.34
C ALA A 15 1.13 -29.18 -11.56
N GLY A 16 2.31 -29.27 -12.17
CA GLY A 16 3.18 -28.12 -12.41
C GLY A 16 3.84 -27.57 -11.15
N GLY A 17 3.89 -28.34 -10.06
CA GLY A 17 4.48 -27.91 -8.79
C GLY A 17 4.41 -28.96 -7.68
N ASP A 18 5.25 -28.79 -6.66
CA ASP A 18 5.30 -29.67 -5.48
C ASP A 18 4.70 -28.96 -4.25
N PRO A 19 3.43 -29.26 -3.88
CA PRO A 19 2.80 -28.62 -2.73
C PRO A 19 3.44 -29.06 -1.41
N TRP A 20 4.03 -30.26 -1.33
CA TRP A 20 4.70 -30.75 -0.13
C TRP A 20 6.02 -30.00 0.11
N ALA A 21 6.78 -29.72 -0.95
CA ALA A 21 7.99 -28.90 -0.85
C ALA A 21 7.67 -27.45 -0.43
N ILE A 22 6.60 -26.85 -0.99
CA ILE A 22 6.16 -25.51 -0.57
C ILE A 22 5.80 -25.50 0.92
N ASN A 23 5.02 -26.48 1.39
CA ASN A 23 4.70 -26.58 2.81
C ASN A 23 5.95 -26.80 3.67
N GLN A 24 6.87 -27.67 3.25
CA GLN A 24 8.11 -27.93 3.96
C GLN A 24 8.94 -26.67 4.13
N SER A 25 9.00 -25.79 3.12
CA SER A 25 9.68 -24.51 3.26
C SER A 25 9.02 -23.65 4.34
N LEU A 26 7.68 -23.50 4.36
CA LEU A 26 6.98 -22.77 5.42
C LEU A 26 7.26 -23.36 6.81
N GLN A 27 7.24 -24.70 6.96
CA GLN A 27 7.49 -25.36 8.24
C GLN A 27 8.94 -25.20 8.75
N ALA A 28 9.90 -24.87 7.88
CA ALA A 28 11.27 -24.61 8.29
C ALA A 28 11.44 -23.29 9.05
N GLY A 29 10.47 -22.37 8.94
CA GLY A 29 10.45 -21.10 9.66
C GLY A 29 10.26 -21.27 11.18
N ARG A 30 10.75 -20.31 11.96
CA ARG A 30 10.78 -20.38 13.44
C ARG A 30 10.02 -19.22 14.11
N PRO A 31 8.68 -19.20 14.08
CA PRO A 31 7.90 -18.09 14.60
C PRO A 31 8.16 -17.79 16.09
N ALA A 32 8.42 -18.82 16.91
CA ALA A 32 8.76 -18.64 18.32
C ALA A 32 10.05 -17.82 18.51
N GLN A 33 11.09 -18.04 17.70
CA GLN A 33 12.34 -17.27 17.82
C GLN A 33 12.18 -15.82 17.38
N ILE A 34 11.32 -15.56 16.39
CA ILE A 34 10.97 -14.19 15.97
C ILE A 34 10.21 -13.48 17.09
N SER A 35 9.29 -14.20 17.76
CA SER A 35 8.56 -13.69 18.93
C SER A 35 9.48 -13.41 20.12
N ASP A 36 10.43 -14.30 20.42
CA ASP A 36 11.41 -14.08 21.49
C ASP A 36 12.27 -12.83 21.22
N LEU A 37 12.64 -12.61 19.95
CA LEU A 37 13.34 -11.41 19.52
C LEU A 37 12.45 -10.17 19.68
N ALA A 38 11.19 -10.24 19.28
CA ALA A 38 10.23 -9.16 19.46
C ALA A 38 10.07 -8.76 20.94
N GLU A 39 9.97 -9.75 21.84
CA GLU A 39 9.93 -9.53 23.28
C GLU A 39 11.20 -8.84 23.79
N ALA A 40 12.37 -9.22 23.27
CA ALA A 40 13.63 -8.55 23.60
C ALA A 40 13.65 -7.07 23.15
N PHE A 41 13.09 -6.75 21.98
CA PHE A 41 12.91 -5.37 21.52
C PHE A 41 11.90 -4.61 22.39
N HIS A 42 10.79 -5.23 22.79
CA HIS A 42 9.84 -4.64 23.74
C HIS A 42 10.50 -4.32 25.08
N ALA A 43 11.26 -5.27 25.65
CA ALA A 43 12.00 -5.08 26.90
C ALA A 43 13.05 -3.96 26.77
N ALA A 44 13.80 -3.92 25.67
CA ALA A 44 14.76 -2.85 25.38
C ALA A 44 14.07 -1.47 25.26
N GLY A 45 12.88 -1.42 24.66
CA GLY A 45 12.07 -0.22 24.58
C GLY A 45 11.64 0.31 25.95
N VAL A 46 11.17 -0.59 26.83
CA VAL A 46 10.84 -0.25 28.22
C VAL A 46 12.05 0.29 28.97
N CYS A 47 13.20 -0.40 28.91
CA CYS A 47 14.44 0.07 29.55
C CYS A 47 14.92 1.42 29.01
N THR A 48 14.74 1.68 27.71
CA THR A 48 15.08 2.97 27.08
C THR A 48 14.15 4.07 27.56
N ALA A 49 12.84 3.81 27.66
CA ALA A 49 11.87 4.76 28.19
C ALA A 49 12.13 5.07 29.67
N GLU A 50 12.47 4.06 30.49
CA GLU A 50 12.87 4.23 31.89
C GLU A 50 14.15 5.04 32.04
N SER A 51 15.15 4.77 31.19
CA SER A 51 16.42 5.53 31.16
C SER A 51 16.19 6.99 30.73
N SER A 52 15.33 7.23 29.74
CA SER A 52 14.92 8.58 29.33
C SER A 52 14.24 9.31 30.50
N LYS A 53 13.32 8.64 31.21
CA LYS A 53 12.64 9.21 32.38
C LYS A 53 13.61 9.51 33.53
N ALA A 54 14.57 8.61 33.79
CA ALA A 54 15.60 8.83 34.80
C ALA A 54 16.53 10.00 34.43
N SER A 55 16.86 10.15 33.15
CA SER A 55 17.61 11.30 32.62
C SER A 55 16.83 12.61 32.77
N ASP A 56 15.55 12.62 32.43
CA ASP A 56 14.66 13.78 32.63
C ASP A 56 14.52 14.15 34.11
N GLU A 57 14.43 13.16 34.99
CA GLU A 57 14.37 13.40 36.43
C GLU A 57 15.70 13.93 36.97
N ALA A 58 16.83 13.38 36.53
CA ALA A 58 18.16 13.89 36.84
C ALA A 58 18.32 15.35 36.36
N ARG A 59 17.79 15.67 35.17
CA ARG A 59 17.76 17.02 34.61
C ARG A 59 16.92 17.98 35.46
N ARG A 60 15.70 17.59 35.85
CA ARG A 60 14.85 18.40 36.75
C ARG A 60 15.52 18.65 38.09
N ARG A 61 16.20 17.63 38.65
CA ARG A 61 16.98 17.76 39.89
C ARG A 61 18.16 18.72 39.71
N PHE A 62 18.86 18.66 38.58
CA PHE A 62 19.95 19.57 38.24
C PHE A 62 19.46 21.02 38.08
N GLU A 63 18.35 21.23 37.36
CA GLU A 63 17.70 22.55 37.21
C GLU A 63 17.26 23.14 38.55
N ALA A 64 16.71 22.31 39.44
CA ALA A 64 16.29 22.74 40.77
C ALA A 64 17.47 23.04 41.72
N ALA A 65 18.63 22.44 41.50
CA ALA A 65 19.83 22.62 42.35
C ALA A 65 20.78 23.73 41.87
N TRP A 66 20.62 24.23 40.63
CA TRP A 66 21.51 25.22 40.04
C TRP A 66 21.16 26.66 40.43
N ASN A 67 22.08 27.38 41.08
CA ASN A 67 21.91 28.79 41.45
C ASN A 67 22.36 29.73 40.33
N ARG A 68 21.44 30.62 39.92
CA ARG A 68 21.57 31.57 38.81
C ARG A 68 22.43 32.79 39.17
N GLU A 69 23.74 32.70 39.01
CA GLU A 69 24.60 33.88 38.86
C GLU A 69 25.15 33.96 37.42
N GLY A 70 24.26 34.33 36.48
CA GLY A 70 24.60 34.93 35.17
C GLY A 70 25.11 34.03 34.03
N GLY A 71 24.22 33.34 33.31
CA GLY A 71 24.48 32.73 31.98
C GLY A 71 23.62 31.49 31.67
N GLU A 72 23.47 31.13 30.37
CA GLU A 72 22.77 29.93 29.85
C GLU A 72 23.24 28.62 30.52
N HIS A 73 22.39 27.58 30.61
CA HIS A 73 22.72 26.31 31.27
C HIS A 73 23.81 25.56 30.47
N PRO A 74 25.04 25.40 30.98
CA PRO A 74 26.16 24.87 30.19
C PRO A 74 25.98 23.41 29.72
N ILE A 75 25.12 22.65 30.41
CA ILE A 75 24.90 21.23 30.16
C ILE A 75 23.56 21.01 29.44
N ASN A 76 22.46 21.55 29.96
CA ASN A 76 21.11 21.32 29.42
C ASN A 76 20.84 22.07 28.10
N ASP A 77 21.48 23.22 27.89
CA ASP A 77 21.30 24.03 26.68
C ASP A 77 22.36 23.71 25.61
N SER A 78 23.26 22.75 25.89
CA SER A 78 24.25 22.32 24.91
C SER A 78 23.58 21.56 23.76
N ALA A 79 23.94 21.92 22.52
CA ALA A 79 23.42 21.29 21.32
C ALA A 79 23.62 19.76 21.32
N GLU A 80 24.70 19.28 21.93
CA GLU A 80 25.00 17.85 22.05
C GLU A 80 24.06 17.14 23.02
N VAL A 81 23.72 17.75 24.17
CA VAL A 81 22.75 17.17 25.13
C VAL A 81 21.33 17.21 24.57
N GLN A 82 20.95 18.27 23.85
CA GLN A 82 19.65 18.31 23.15
C GLN A 82 19.59 17.24 22.05
N ARG A 83 20.64 17.11 21.23
CA ARG A 83 20.76 16.07 20.20
C ARG A 83 20.62 14.68 20.80
N VAL A 84 21.37 14.37 21.86
CA VAL A 84 21.32 13.07 22.55
C VAL A 84 19.95 12.82 23.19
N THR A 85 19.30 13.84 23.75
CA THR A 85 17.95 13.74 24.33
C THR A 85 16.91 13.45 23.26
N THR A 86 16.95 14.15 22.12
CA THR A 86 16.08 13.90 20.98
C THR A 86 16.32 12.51 20.40
N LEU A 87 17.57 12.04 20.35
CA LEU A 87 17.95 10.74 19.80
C LEU A 87 17.51 9.59 20.73
N LEU A 88 17.66 9.73 22.06
CA LEU A 88 17.14 8.79 23.05
C LEU A 88 15.61 8.76 23.06
N GLY A 89 14.95 9.92 22.95
CA GLY A 89 13.50 10.02 22.83
C GLY A 89 12.97 9.35 21.56
N ALA A 90 13.61 9.60 20.40
CA ALA A 90 13.28 8.95 19.14
C ALA A 90 13.48 7.42 19.20
N GLN A 91 14.58 6.95 19.80
CA GLN A 91 14.84 5.52 20.00
C GLN A 91 13.81 4.88 20.94
N SER A 92 13.37 5.57 22.00
CA SER A 92 12.32 5.07 22.91
C SER A 92 10.97 4.83 22.22
N LEU A 93 10.70 5.52 21.11
CA LEU A 93 9.49 5.37 20.30
C LEU A 93 9.66 4.39 19.13
N GLN A 94 10.87 4.15 18.66
CA GLN A 94 11.16 3.30 17.51
C GLN A 94 11.40 1.83 17.90
N ILE A 95 12.09 1.57 19.01
CA ILE A 95 12.41 0.21 19.47
C ILE A 95 11.14 -0.63 19.74
N PRO A 96 10.08 -0.11 20.42
CA PRO A 96 8.85 -0.87 20.58
C PRO A 96 8.11 -1.18 19.27
N LYS A 97 8.26 -0.32 18.25
CA LYS A 97 7.61 -0.54 16.94
C LYS A 97 8.26 -1.69 16.17
N ILE A 98 9.57 -1.85 16.30
CA ILE A 98 10.29 -3.03 15.78
C ILE A 98 9.77 -4.31 16.44
N GLY A 99 9.51 -4.28 17.75
CA GLY A 99 8.88 -5.41 18.47
C GLY A 99 7.52 -5.80 17.87
N VAL A 100 6.63 -4.83 17.69
CA VAL A 100 5.30 -5.05 17.08
C VAL A 100 5.40 -5.61 15.66
N ASP A 101 6.33 -5.11 14.87
CA ASP A 101 6.58 -5.56 13.49
C ASP A 101 7.06 -7.03 13.47
N LEU A 102 7.99 -7.40 14.36
CA LEU A 102 8.47 -8.77 14.51
C LEU A 102 7.38 -9.73 15.03
N GLU A 103 6.58 -9.31 16.01
CA GLU A 103 5.40 -10.06 16.47
C GLU A 103 4.41 -10.32 15.33
N SER A 104 4.17 -9.31 14.49
CA SER A 104 3.28 -9.43 13.33
C SER A 104 3.81 -10.45 12.31
N ILE A 105 5.12 -10.47 12.04
CA ILE A 105 5.77 -11.48 11.17
C ILE A 105 5.66 -12.88 11.80
N ALA A 106 5.91 -13.01 13.10
CA ALA A 106 5.83 -14.28 13.82
C ALA A 106 4.42 -14.88 13.75
N ALA A 107 3.40 -14.06 13.98
CA ALA A 107 2.00 -14.46 13.87
C ALA A 107 1.64 -14.90 12.44
N ALA A 108 1.97 -14.10 11.44
CA ALA A 108 1.70 -14.41 10.03
C ALA A 108 2.36 -15.73 9.59
N LEU A 109 3.60 -16.00 10.03
CA LEU A 109 4.29 -17.26 9.75
C LEU A 109 3.58 -18.45 10.43
N ALA A 110 3.18 -18.31 11.70
CA ALA A 110 2.48 -19.37 12.43
C ALA A 110 1.11 -19.71 11.79
N GLU A 111 0.39 -18.69 11.32
CA GLU A 111 -0.86 -18.86 10.58
C GLU A 111 -0.65 -19.57 9.25
N ALA A 112 0.37 -19.16 8.48
CA ALA A 112 0.73 -19.81 7.22
C ALA A 112 1.16 -21.28 7.43
N GLN A 113 1.94 -21.57 8.48
CA GLN A 113 2.32 -22.93 8.85
C GLN A 113 1.11 -23.80 9.19
N LYS A 114 0.16 -23.26 9.96
CA LYS A 114 -1.07 -23.97 10.32
C LYS A 114 -1.97 -24.23 9.11
N ALA A 115 -2.16 -23.22 8.26
CA ALA A 115 -2.96 -23.34 7.03
C ALA A 115 -2.34 -24.33 6.05
N GLY A 116 -1.02 -24.25 5.82
CA GLY A 116 -0.27 -25.15 4.95
C GLY A 116 -0.34 -26.60 5.41
N ALA A 117 -0.12 -26.86 6.70
CA ALA A 117 -0.25 -28.18 7.28
C ALA A 117 -1.68 -28.74 7.13
N GLY A 118 -2.70 -27.90 7.34
CA GLY A 118 -4.10 -28.25 7.12
C GLY A 118 -4.40 -28.62 5.67
N ARG A 119 -3.88 -27.86 4.71
CA ARG A 119 -4.09 -28.13 3.28
C ARG A 119 -3.41 -29.41 2.83
N ILE A 120 -2.17 -29.67 3.25
CA ILE A 120 -1.46 -30.91 2.93
C ILE A 120 -2.18 -32.11 3.54
N ALA A 121 -2.62 -32.03 4.80
CA ALA A 121 -3.38 -33.11 5.41
C ALA A 121 -4.70 -33.41 4.65
N ALA A 122 -5.38 -32.37 4.16
CA ALA A 122 -6.56 -32.55 3.33
C ALA A 122 -6.23 -33.24 1.99
N LEU A 123 -5.19 -32.78 1.28
CA LEU A 123 -4.73 -33.38 0.03
C LEU A 123 -4.37 -34.86 0.24
N GLU A 124 -3.60 -35.19 1.28
CA GLU A 124 -3.18 -36.56 1.54
C GLU A 124 -4.37 -37.49 1.79
N ASN A 125 -5.41 -37.02 2.50
CA ASN A 125 -6.65 -37.78 2.70
C ASN A 125 -7.44 -37.98 1.40
N GLN A 126 -7.50 -36.95 0.54
CA GLN A 126 -8.13 -37.04 -0.77
C GLN A 126 -7.41 -38.08 -1.65
N LEU A 127 -6.09 -37.96 -1.78
CA LEU A 127 -5.27 -38.88 -2.57
C LEU A 127 -5.36 -40.32 -2.05
N GLN A 128 -5.35 -40.52 -0.74
CA GLN A 128 -5.52 -41.87 -0.16
C GLN A 128 -6.89 -42.47 -0.49
N THR A 129 -7.94 -41.65 -0.52
CA THR A 129 -9.29 -42.08 -0.89
C THR A 129 -9.34 -42.50 -2.35
N LEU A 130 -8.77 -41.68 -3.25
CA LEU A 130 -8.71 -41.95 -4.68
C LEU A 130 -7.88 -43.23 -4.97
N ASP A 131 -6.73 -43.39 -4.33
CA ASP A 131 -5.87 -44.58 -4.46
C ASP A 131 -6.61 -45.86 -4.04
N ASN A 132 -7.40 -45.79 -2.97
CA ASN A 132 -8.21 -46.92 -2.52
C ASN A 132 -9.33 -47.25 -3.51
N MET A 133 -9.96 -46.25 -4.14
CA MET A 133 -10.99 -46.47 -5.16
C MET A 133 -10.40 -47.10 -6.42
N ILE A 134 -9.22 -46.64 -6.87
CA ILE A 134 -8.48 -47.24 -7.98
C ILE A 134 -8.14 -48.70 -7.66
N GLY A 135 -7.64 -48.96 -6.45
CA GLY A 135 -7.34 -50.33 -6.02
C GLY A 135 -8.54 -51.27 -6.00
N GLN A 136 -9.73 -50.77 -5.64
CA GLN A 136 -10.98 -51.55 -5.72
C GLN A 136 -11.36 -51.85 -7.16
N ALA A 137 -11.26 -50.88 -8.07
CA ALA A 137 -11.54 -51.08 -9.49
C ALA A 137 -10.58 -52.10 -10.12
N ILE A 138 -9.28 -52.00 -9.84
CA ILE A 138 -8.26 -52.97 -10.29
C ILE A 138 -8.54 -54.38 -9.78
N GLU A 139 -9.03 -54.52 -8.54
CA GLU A 139 -9.42 -55.84 -8.03
C GLU A 139 -10.65 -56.40 -8.76
N MET A 140 -11.63 -55.56 -9.10
CA MET A 140 -12.79 -55.96 -9.89
C MET A 140 -12.38 -56.46 -11.29
N GLU A 141 -11.42 -55.80 -11.94
CA GLU A 141 -10.94 -56.18 -13.28
C GLU A 141 -10.40 -57.62 -13.39
N LYS A 142 -10.01 -58.21 -12.26
CA LYS A 142 -9.51 -59.60 -12.18
C LYS A 142 -10.59 -60.66 -12.36
N ASP A 143 -11.88 -60.30 -12.30
CA ASP A 143 -12.97 -61.24 -12.57
C ASP A 143 -12.92 -61.70 -14.04
N PRO A 144 -12.75 -63.01 -14.31
CA PRO A 144 -12.71 -63.54 -15.67
C PRO A 144 -14.05 -63.43 -16.41
N HIS A 145 -15.17 -63.17 -15.71
CA HIS A 145 -16.51 -63.10 -16.27
C HIS A 145 -16.95 -61.69 -16.70
N LEU A 146 -16.12 -60.66 -16.47
CA LEU A 146 -16.43 -59.29 -16.90
C LEU A 146 -16.60 -59.19 -18.42
N SER A 147 -17.68 -58.54 -18.84
CA SER A 147 -17.91 -58.23 -20.25
C SER A 147 -16.93 -57.16 -20.74
N ALA A 148 -16.80 -57.01 -22.06
CA ALA A 148 -15.98 -55.94 -22.64
C ALA A 148 -16.46 -54.54 -22.22
N ALA A 149 -17.79 -54.36 -22.09
CA ALA A 149 -18.37 -53.10 -21.66
C ALA A 149 -18.05 -52.79 -20.19
N ASP A 150 -18.10 -53.79 -19.31
CA ASP A 150 -17.76 -53.60 -17.89
C ASP A 150 -16.28 -53.29 -17.69
N ARG A 151 -15.39 -53.94 -18.46
CA ARG A 151 -13.95 -53.62 -18.46
C ARG A 151 -13.71 -52.17 -18.89
N GLN A 152 -14.37 -51.72 -19.96
CA GLN A 152 -14.23 -50.35 -20.42
C GLN A 152 -14.79 -49.32 -19.41
N ALA A 153 -15.84 -49.66 -18.67
CA ALA A 153 -16.38 -48.81 -17.61
C ALA A 153 -15.41 -48.69 -16.42
N LEU A 154 -14.73 -49.78 -16.04
CA LEU A 154 -13.69 -49.76 -15.00
C LEU A 154 -12.47 -48.94 -15.41
N ASP A 155 -11.99 -49.11 -16.64
CA ASP A 155 -10.88 -48.31 -17.21
C ASP A 155 -11.20 -46.80 -17.23
N THR A 156 -12.42 -46.44 -17.66
CA THR A 156 -12.91 -45.06 -17.62
C THR A 156 -12.98 -44.52 -16.18
N PHE A 157 -13.41 -45.36 -15.23
CA PHE A 157 -13.48 -44.97 -13.82
C PHE A 157 -12.10 -44.76 -13.22
N ILE A 158 -11.13 -45.63 -13.52
CA ILE A 158 -9.74 -45.50 -13.06
C ILE A 158 -9.13 -44.21 -13.60
N THR A 159 -9.21 -44.00 -14.92
CA THR A 159 -8.72 -42.78 -15.58
C THR A 159 -9.33 -41.53 -14.95
N GLY A 160 -10.65 -41.53 -14.71
CA GLY A 160 -11.32 -40.41 -14.06
C GLY A 160 -10.83 -40.11 -12.64
N ARG A 161 -10.38 -41.14 -11.88
CA ARG A 161 -9.81 -40.95 -10.54
C ARG A 161 -8.36 -40.49 -10.57
N GLU A 162 -7.60 -40.87 -11.58
CA GLU A 162 -6.27 -40.31 -11.83
C GLU A 162 -6.37 -38.82 -12.19
N ASP A 163 -7.34 -38.45 -13.03
CA ASP A 163 -7.64 -37.05 -13.36
C ASP A 163 -8.11 -36.25 -12.14
N ASP A 164 -8.94 -36.85 -11.25
CA ASP A 164 -9.32 -36.25 -9.97
C ASP A 164 -8.07 -35.99 -9.11
N ALA A 165 -7.14 -36.93 -9.02
CA ALA A 165 -5.92 -36.81 -8.22
C ALA A 165 -4.98 -35.70 -8.72
N ILE A 166 -4.84 -35.57 -10.04
CA ILE A 166 -4.09 -34.48 -10.68
C ILE A 166 -4.74 -33.13 -10.34
N ARG A 167 -6.05 -33.00 -10.51
CA ARG A 167 -6.78 -31.76 -10.20
C ARG A 167 -6.71 -31.37 -8.73
N ASP A 168 -6.85 -32.33 -7.82
CA ASP A 168 -6.73 -32.08 -6.38
C ASP A 168 -5.32 -31.61 -6.00
N THR A 169 -4.30 -32.16 -6.66
CA THR A 169 -2.89 -31.75 -6.47
C THR A 169 -2.64 -30.35 -7.04
N GLN A 170 -3.14 -30.03 -8.24
CA GLN A 170 -3.07 -28.67 -8.81
C GLN A 170 -3.75 -27.63 -7.90
N ALA A 171 -4.94 -27.96 -7.39
CA ALA A 171 -5.64 -27.10 -6.43
C ALA A 171 -4.83 -26.91 -5.14
N ALA A 172 -4.12 -27.93 -4.68
CA ALA A 172 -3.23 -27.83 -3.52
C ALA A 172 -2.01 -26.95 -3.81
N VAL A 173 -1.37 -27.09 -4.97
CA VAL A 173 -0.26 -26.23 -5.41
C VAL A 173 -0.69 -24.76 -5.40
N ASN A 174 -1.82 -24.44 -6.03
CA ASN A 174 -2.34 -23.07 -6.10
C ASN A 174 -2.64 -22.49 -4.71
N GLN A 175 -3.23 -23.28 -3.81
CA GLN A 175 -3.50 -22.84 -2.44
C GLN A 175 -2.22 -22.71 -1.61
N MET A 176 -1.23 -23.59 -1.80
CA MET A 176 0.05 -23.48 -1.12
C MET A 176 0.84 -22.25 -1.57
N HIS A 177 0.78 -21.89 -2.85
CA HIS A 177 1.29 -20.62 -3.34
C HIS A 177 0.58 -19.44 -2.69
N SER A 178 -0.76 -19.42 -2.70
CA SER A 178 -1.54 -18.37 -2.05
C SER A 178 -1.18 -18.18 -0.56
N ILE A 179 -1.07 -19.26 0.22
CA ILE A 179 -0.66 -19.21 1.64
C ILE A 179 0.74 -18.59 1.79
N ARG A 180 1.70 -19.03 0.97
CA ARG A 180 3.07 -18.53 0.99
C ARG A 180 3.12 -17.05 0.59
N ASP A 181 2.36 -16.66 -0.41
CA ASP A 181 2.35 -15.31 -0.95
C ASP A 181 1.67 -14.34 0.04
N THR A 182 0.62 -14.77 0.75
CA THR A 182 0.06 -14.00 1.88
C THR A 182 1.10 -13.75 2.97
N TYR A 183 1.89 -14.76 3.34
CA TYR A 183 2.99 -14.58 4.30
C TYR A 183 4.07 -13.62 3.78
N ALA A 184 4.47 -13.76 2.51
CA ALA A 184 5.45 -12.87 1.88
C ALA A 184 4.95 -11.41 1.84
N ASN A 185 3.66 -11.18 1.58
CA ASN A 185 3.05 -9.85 1.61
C ASN A 185 3.10 -9.23 3.01
N SER A 186 2.81 -9.99 4.06
CA SER A 186 2.95 -9.52 5.45
C SER A 186 4.40 -9.13 5.77
N LEU A 187 5.37 -9.89 5.26
CA LEU A 187 6.79 -9.55 5.40
C LEU A 187 7.13 -8.23 4.69
N HIS A 188 6.67 -8.06 3.45
CA HIS A 188 6.88 -6.83 2.68
C HIS A 188 6.19 -5.61 3.32
N GLN A 189 4.99 -5.79 3.87
CA GLN A 189 4.26 -4.73 4.57
C GLN A 189 5.03 -4.26 5.81
N VAL A 190 5.57 -5.20 6.59
CA VAL A 190 6.39 -4.86 7.76
C VAL A 190 7.70 -4.19 7.35
N GLN A 191 8.32 -4.62 6.26
CA GLN A 191 9.50 -3.94 5.70
C GLN A 191 9.16 -2.50 5.23
N ALA A 192 7.98 -2.30 4.66
CA ALA A 192 7.50 -0.98 4.22
C ALA A 192 7.18 -0.03 5.38
N ASN A 193 6.91 -0.52 6.59
CA ASN A 193 6.67 0.31 7.77
C ASN A 193 7.89 1.17 8.17
N GLY A 194 9.10 0.83 7.70
CA GLY A 194 10.32 1.63 7.89
C GLY A 194 10.91 1.60 9.29
N ASN A 195 10.39 0.74 10.19
CA ASN A 195 10.94 0.61 11.55
C ASN A 195 12.20 -0.27 11.60
N LEU A 196 12.34 -1.23 10.68
CA LEU A 196 13.50 -2.10 10.54
C LEU A 196 14.58 -1.38 9.70
N THR A 197 15.77 -1.18 10.26
CA THR A 197 16.91 -0.68 9.47
C THR A 197 17.41 -1.74 8.50
N ALA A 198 18.25 -1.36 7.52
CA ALA A 198 18.89 -2.33 6.62
C ALA A 198 19.74 -3.39 7.36
N GLN A 199 20.18 -3.12 8.61
CA GLN A 199 20.86 -4.08 9.48
C GLN A 199 19.90 -4.97 10.25
N ASP A 200 18.70 -4.48 10.61
CA ASP A 200 17.64 -5.29 11.23
C ASP A 200 16.95 -6.20 10.21
N ALA A 201 16.88 -5.76 8.94
CA ALA A 201 16.42 -6.57 7.82
C ALA A 201 17.32 -7.80 7.56
N VAL A 202 18.61 -7.72 7.90
CA VAL A 202 19.54 -8.86 7.83
C VAL A 202 19.21 -9.92 8.90
N LEU A 203 18.75 -9.51 10.09
CA LEU A 203 18.24 -10.44 11.09
C LEU A 203 16.94 -11.10 10.61
N ALA A 204 16.07 -10.38 9.90
CA ALA A 204 14.86 -10.94 9.29
C ALA A 204 15.16 -11.95 8.17
N THR A 205 16.26 -11.77 7.40
CA THR A 205 16.69 -12.74 6.40
C THR A 205 17.20 -14.06 6.98
N ASP A 206 17.73 -14.08 8.21
CA ASP A 206 18.11 -15.33 8.89
C ASP A 206 16.89 -16.17 9.35
N PHE A 207 15.70 -15.56 9.37
CA PHE A 207 14.43 -16.25 9.68
C PHE A 207 13.64 -16.66 8.44
N LYS A 208 14.17 -16.37 7.24
CA LYS A 208 13.60 -16.79 5.96
C LYS A 208 13.87 -18.30 5.79
N PRO A 209 12.84 -19.15 5.57
CA PRO A 209 13.06 -20.51 5.09
C PRO A 209 14.07 -20.59 3.94
N ALA A 210 14.97 -21.56 4.02
CA ALA A 210 16.14 -21.71 3.13
C ALA A 210 15.81 -21.87 1.63
N ASP A 211 14.54 -22.08 1.28
CA ASP A 211 14.04 -22.27 -0.08
C ASP A 211 12.86 -21.34 -0.44
N LEU A 212 12.62 -20.30 0.39
CA LEU A 212 11.92 -19.14 -0.14
C LEU A 212 12.86 -18.54 -1.20
N GLY A 213 12.54 -18.75 -2.48
CA GLY A 213 13.01 -17.84 -3.54
C GLY A 213 12.70 -16.39 -3.15
N GLU A 214 13.01 -15.40 -3.98
CA GLU A 214 12.57 -14.01 -3.73
C GLU A 214 11.03 -13.84 -3.74
N GLY A 215 10.28 -14.96 -3.71
CA GLY A 215 9.21 -15.18 -4.64
C GLY A 215 9.77 -15.04 -6.05
N ASP A 216 9.46 -15.98 -6.94
CA ASP A 216 8.86 -15.41 -8.15
C ASP A 216 7.63 -14.71 -7.58
N GLY A 217 7.72 -13.39 -7.39
CA GLY A 217 6.57 -12.57 -7.04
C GLY A 217 5.42 -13.09 -7.88
N LEU A 218 4.21 -13.15 -7.29
CA LEU A 218 2.97 -13.56 -7.95
C LEU A 218 3.13 -13.46 -9.47
N PRO A 219 2.65 -14.41 -10.29
CA PRO A 219 2.22 -13.97 -11.62
C PRO A 219 1.33 -12.76 -11.34
N THR A 220 1.84 -11.55 -11.63
CA THR A 220 1.32 -10.31 -11.06
C THR A 220 0.01 -10.09 -11.77
N ASN A 221 -1.05 -10.72 -11.26
CA ASN A 221 -2.38 -10.31 -11.62
C ASN A 221 -2.46 -8.91 -11.06
N ASP A 222 -2.52 -7.94 -11.96
CA ASP A 222 -2.69 -6.55 -11.58
C ASP A 222 -3.90 -6.48 -10.63
N PRO A 223 -3.80 -5.75 -9.50
CA PRO A 223 -4.95 -5.48 -8.67
C PRO A 223 -6.08 -4.98 -9.56
N ARG A 224 -7.26 -5.56 -9.43
CA ARG A 224 -8.37 -5.30 -10.34
C ARG A 224 -9.45 -4.51 -9.63
N ILE A 225 -9.70 -3.30 -10.10
CA ILE A 225 -10.84 -2.50 -9.65
C ILE A 225 -12.16 -3.26 -9.91
N VAL A 226 -12.93 -3.45 -8.85
CA VAL A 226 -14.28 -4.01 -8.82
C VAL A 226 -15.26 -2.84 -8.73
N GLY A 227 -15.65 -2.33 -9.91
CA GLY A 227 -16.61 -1.23 -10.06
C GLY A 227 -18.01 -1.69 -10.51
N PRO A 228 -18.97 -0.76 -10.63
CA PRO A 228 -18.87 0.67 -10.31
C PRO A 228 -18.79 0.93 -8.79
N ALA A 229 -18.49 2.17 -8.40
CA ALA A 229 -18.58 2.56 -6.99
C ALA A 229 -20.04 2.54 -6.49
N ALA A 230 -20.21 2.43 -5.18
CA ALA A 230 -21.50 2.56 -4.54
C ALA A 230 -22.15 3.94 -4.82
N ASP A 231 -23.44 4.07 -4.57
CA ASP A 231 -24.13 5.35 -4.77
C ASP A 231 -23.54 6.44 -3.85
N PRO A 232 -23.04 7.56 -4.39
CA PRO A 232 -22.44 8.62 -3.59
C PRO A 232 -23.43 9.20 -2.59
N GLN A 233 -22.97 9.36 -1.35
CA GLN A 233 -23.71 9.96 -0.27
C GLN A 233 -23.19 11.37 -0.01
N HIS A 234 -24.10 12.34 0.16
CA HIS A 234 -23.70 13.71 0.51
C HIS A 234 -22.97 13.72 1.86
N GLU A 235 -21.85 14.44 1.93
CA GLU A 235 -21.02 14.51 3.13
C GLU A 235 -21.08 15.90 3.78
N GLN A 236 -20.71 16.94 3.03
CA GLN A 236 -20.67 18.33 3.54
C GLN A 236 -20.71 19.34 2.39
N ASN A 237 -20.86 20.63 2.76
CA ASN A 237 -20.90 21.76 1.83
C ASN A 237 -20.05 22.98 2.26
N THR A 238 -18.97 22.74 3.00
CA THR A 238 -18.04 23.78 3.50
C THR A 238 -16.90 24.07 2.53
N TYR A 239 -16.22 23.02 2.03
CA TYR A 239 -15.09 23.14 1.10
C TYR A 239 -15.22 22.20 -0.09
N ASP A 240 -14.84 22.68 -1.28
CA ASP A 240 -14.50 21.87 -2.46
C ASP A 240 -12.98 21.63 -2.51
N LEU A 241 -12.49 20.98 -3.57
CA LEU A 241 -11.07 20.66 -3.76
C LEU A 241 -10.48 19.92 -2.56
N GLN A 242 -11.23 18.99 -1.95
CA GLN A 242 -10.76 18.34 -0.74
C GLN A 242 -9.72 17.28 -1.04
N ASP A 243 -8.55 17.44 -0.44
CA ASP A 243 -7.49 16.42 -0.44
C ASP A 243 -7.19 15.97 0.98
N GLN A 244 -6.84 14.71 1.12
CA GLN A 244 -6.34 14.15 2.37
C GLN A 244 -5.42 12.97 2.09
N PHE A 245 -4.71 12.52 3.13
CA PHE A 245 -3.88 11.33 3.05
C PHE A 245 -4.76 10.07 3.01
N GLN A 246 -4.32 9.09 2.22
CA GLN A 246 -5.04 7.84 1.97
C GLN A 246 -5.24 6.95 3.21
N ASP A 247 -4.52 7.24 4.31
CA ASP A 247 -4.66 6.57 5.60
C ASP A 247 -5.65 7.28 6.55
N GLY A 248 -6.26 8.38 6.10
CA GLY A 248 -7.20 9.18 6.88
C GLY A 248 -6.56 10.00 8.00
N GLN A 249 -5.23 10.06 8.06
CA GLN A 249 -4.49 10.74 9.12
C GLN A 249 -3.93 12.08 8.65
N GLY A 250 -3.72 13.01 9.60
CA GLY A 250 -3.21 14.35 9.32
C GLY A 250 -4.29 15.35 8.91
N PRO A 251 -3.89 16.52 8.40
CA PRO A 251 -4.83 17.57 8.02
C PRO A 251 -5.61 17.21 6.74
N ILE A 252 -6.82 17.76 6.64
CA ILE A 252 -7.60 17.80 5.40
C ILE A 252 -7.34 19.17 4.75
N PHE A 253 -7.09 19.15 3.45
CA PHE A 253 -6.90 20.33 2.61
C PHE A 253 -8.20 20.61 1.84
N GLY A 254 -8.42 21.87 1.46
CA GLY A 254 -9.61 22.21 0.67
C GLY A 254 -9.87 23.70 0.52
N GLY A 255 -10.67 24.02 -0.48
CA GLY A 255 -11.22 25.35 -0.80
C GLY A 255 -10.38 26.16 -1.79
N ASP A 256 -11.05 26.75 -2.79
CA ASP A 256 -10.57 27.90 -3.55
C ASP A 256 -11.18 29.21 -3.00
N PRO A 257 -10.42 30.11 -2.37
CA PRO A 257 -10.93 31.29 -1.70
C PRO A 257 -11.11 32.48 -2.66
N ARG A 258 -11.43 32.28 -3.95
CA ARG A 258 -11.75 33.43 -4.82
C ARG A 258 -12.93 34.16 -4.15
N ASP A 259 -12.77 35.45 -3.84
CA ASP A 259 -13.85 36.31 -3.32
C ASP A 259 -14.39 35.99 -1.90
N GLY A 260 -13.51 35.89 -0.89
CA GLY A 260 -13.94 35.93 0.53
C GLY A 260 -14.55 34.63 1.07
N LEU A 261 -14.33 33.52 0.35
CA LEU A 261 -14.80 32.19 0.68
C LEU A 261 -13.83 31.46 1.62
N PRO A 262 -14.32 30.52 2.45
CA PRO A 262 -13.49 29.84 3.43
C PRO A 262 -12.54 28.84 2.74
N ARG A 263 -11.29 28.82 3.20
CA ARG A 263 -10.28 27.81 2.84
C ARG A 263 -9.87 27.06 4.10
N SER A 264 -9.56 25.77 3.97
CA SER A 264 -9.04 24.99 5.10
C SER A 264 -7.82 25.69 5.73
N PRO A 265 -7.73 25.78 7.07
CA PRO A 265 -6.57 26.37 7.72
C PRO A 265 -5.26 25.69 7.32
N ALA A 266 -5.27 24.38 7.10
CA ALA A 266 -4.09 23.64 6.67
C ALA A 266 -3.63 24.09 5.28
N SER A 267 -4.52 24.22 4.29
CA SER A 267 -4.15 24.72 2.96
C SER A 267 -3.52 26.12 3.02
N GLN A 268 -3.92 26.97 3.96
CA GLN A 268 -3.36 28.33 4.10
C GLN A 268 -1.89 28.36 4.52
N LEU A 269 -1.39 27.28 5.13
CA LEU A 269 0.01 27.18 5.56
C LEU A 269 0.96 26.95 4.37
N ALA A 270 0.47 26.40 3.25
CA ALA A 270 1.23 26.22 2.02
C ALA A 270 1.37 27.53 1.21
N GLN A 271 1.97 28.56 1.80
CA GLN A 271 2.06 29.88 1.17
C GLN A 271 2.96 29.88 -0.07
N GLY A 272 2.38 30.21 -1.22
CA GLY A 272 3.10 30.43 -2.46
C GLY A 272 3.72 31.83 -2.53
N PRO A 273 4.23 32.23 -3.71
CA PRO A 273 4.70 33.60 -3.95
C PRO A 273 3.66 34.67 -3.59
N PRO A 274 4.08 35.92 -3.28
CA PRO A 274 3.15 37.01 -2.99
C PRO A 274 2.10 37.18 -4.11
N GLY A 275 0.83 37.33 -3.71
CA GLY A 275 -0.29 37.46 -4.65
C GLY A 275 -0.86 36.13 -5.16
N THR A 276 -0.29 34.99 -4.78
CA THR A 276 -0.81 33.66 -5.12
C THR A 276 -1.66 33.04 -4.02
N ARG A 277 -2.36 31.95 -4.34
CA ARG A 277 -3.21 31.24 -3.39
C ARG A 277 -3.04 29.72 -3.53
N PRO A 278 -2.80 28.94 -2.46
CA PRO A 278 -2.67 27.49 -2.54
C PRO A 278 -3.98 26.77 -2.86
N LEU A 279 -4.01 26.00 -3.93
CA LEU A 279 -5.07 25.04 -4.27
C LEU A 279 -4.48 23.63 -4.11
N PRO A 280 -5.02 22.79 -3.22
CA PRO A 280 -4.52 21.43 -3.08
C PRO A 280 -4.80 20.62 -4.35
N THR A 281 -3.88 19.73 -4.71
CA THR A 281 -3.99 18.91 -5.93
C THR A 281 -3.78 17.42 -5.71
N GLY A 282 -3.33 17.03 -4.52
CA GLY A 282 -3.05 15.66 -4.15
C GLY A 282 -2.19 15.54 -2.89
N THR A 283 -1.97 14.31 -2.46
CA THR A 283 -1.10 13.97 -1.33
C THR A 283 -0.21 12.78 -1.67
N ALA A 284 0.78 12.51 -0.83
CA ALA A 284 1.58 11.29 -0.82
C ALA A 284 1.96 10.92 0.61
N LEU A 285 1.90 9.64 0.92
CA LEU A 285 2.64 9.08 2.04
C LEU A 285 4.07 8.79 1.58
N GLY A 286 5.03 9.41 2.28
CA GLY A 286 6.46 9.28 2.06
C GLY A 286 7.12 8.26 3.01
N PRO A 287 8.42 8.00 2.87
CA PRO A 287 9.16 7.11 3.77
C PRO A 287 9.12 7.62 5.22
N ASN A 288 9.23 6.72 6.19
CA ASN A 288 9.32 7.04 7.62
C ASN A 288 8.15 7.90 8.15
N GLY A 289 6.94 7.67 7.63
CA GLY A 289 5.74 8.41 8.03
C GLY A 289 5.69 9.85 7.52
N ARG A 290 6.50 10.18 6.50
CA ARG A 290 6.44 11.50 5.86
C ARG A 290 5.11 11.74 5.18
N ARG A 291 4.63 12.99 5.21
CA ARG A 291 3.31 13.36 4.68
C ARG A 291 3.47 14.52 3.72
N TYR A 292 3.53 14.23 2.42
CA TYR A 292 3.65 15.28 1.41
C TYR A 292 2.29 15.70 0.89
N ALA A 293 2.04 17.01 0.85
CA ALA A 293 0.88 17.60 0.20
C ALA A 293 1.33 18.43 -1.01
N PHE A 294 0.57 18.33 -2.10
CA PHE A 294 0.86 18.98 -3.36
C PHE A 294 -0.13 20.13 -3.58
N PHE A 295 0.38 21.26 -4.05
CA PHE A 295 -0.43 22.44 -4.30
C PHE A 295 -0.10 23.09 -5.64
N SER A 296 -1.12 23.69 -6.25
CA SER A 296 -0.97 24.75 -7.23
C SER A 296 -1.04 26.10 -6.52
N ASN A 297 -0.26 27.10 -6.95
CA ASN A 297 -0.26 28.45 -6.40
C ASN A 297 -0.58 29.50 -7.49
N PRO A 298 -1.80 29.53 -8.07
CA PRO A 298 -2.19 30.54 -9.04
C PRO A 298 -2.34 31.94 -8.43
N ASP A 299 -2.08 32.97 -9.23
CA ASP A 299 -2.28 34.38 -8.89
C ASP A 299 -3.69 34.89 -9.23
N GLY A 300 -4.51 34.06 -9.89
CA GLY A 300 -5.87 34.41 -10.30
C GLY A 300 -5.95 35.22 -11.60
N SER A 301 -4.82 35.41 -12.29
CA SER A 301 -4.80 35.99 -13.64
C SER A 301 -5.37 35.01 -14.66
N HIS A 302 -6.16 35.54 -15.61
CA HIS A 302 -6.70 34.77 -16.71
C HIS A 302 -5.91 35.03 -17.99
N THR A 303 -5.17 34.03 -18.45
CA THR A 303 -4.45 34.06 -19.73
C THR A 303 -5.12 33.10 -20.71
N PRO A 304 -5.61 33.56 -21.87
CA PRO A 304 -6.27 32.69 -22.84
C PRO A 304 -5.43 31.47 -23.22
N GLY A 305 -6.03 30.28 -23.16
CA GLY A 305 -5.39 29.01 -23.49
C GLY A 305 -4.59 28.37 -22.35
N LEU A 306 -4.51 29.01 -21.19
CA LEU A 306 -3.94 28.43 -19.97
C LEU A 306 -5.04 28.19 -18.92
N ASN A 307 -4.91 27.10 -18.18
CA ASN A 307 -5.72 26.80 -17.02
C ASN A 307 -5.30 27.73 -15.86
N GLU A 308 -6.17 28.67 -15.49
CA GLU A 308 -5.93 29.67 -14.43
C GLU A 308 -5.82 29.08 -13.01
N TYR A 309 -6.14 27.79 -12.83
CA TYR A 309 -6.06 27.07 -11.56
C TYR A 309 -4.78 26.22 -11.44
N ALA A 310 -4.10 25.94 -12.56
CA ALA A 310 -2.96 25.03 -12.61
C ALA A 310 -1.62 25.78 -12.82
N THR A 311 -0.72 25.58 -11.87
CA THR A 311 0.67 26.03 -11.88
C THR A 311 1.59 24.83 -11.61
N ASN A 312 2.92 25.00 -11.71
CA ASN A 312 3.85 23.95 -11.29
C ASN A 312 3.50 23.49 -9.87
N GLY A 313 3.50 22.19 -9.65
CA GLY A 313 3.18 21.63 -8.34
C GLY A 313 4.21 22.05 -7.31
N SER A 314 3.77 22.63 -6.20
CA SER A 314 4.60 22.84 -5.02
C SER A 314 4.38 21.71 -4.02
N VAL A 315 5.46 21.23 -3.40
CA VAL A 315 5.45 20.10 -2.47
C VAL A 315 5.75 20.61 -1.07
N TRP A 316 4.95 20.20 -0.11
CA TRP A 316 5.05 20.58 1.29
C TRP A 316 5.02 19.34 2.19
N ASP A 317 5.90 19.30 3.17
CA ASP A 317 5.95 18.27 4.21
C ASP A 317 5.07 18.70 5.39
N TYR A 318 4.01 17.94 5.61
CA TYR A 318 3.00 18.10 6.65
C TYR A 318 3.12 17.04 7.76
N THR A 319 4.28 16.41 7.92
CA THR A 319 4.51 15.49 9.05
C THR A 319 4.36 16.17 10.40
N ASP A 320 4.73 17.46 10.50
CA ASP A 320 4.24 18.35 11.55
C ASP A 320 3.19 19.31 10.95
N PRO A 321 1.89 19.03 11.13
CA PRO A 321 0.83 19.86 10.55
C PRO A 321 0.78 21.29 11.09
N ALA A 322 1.39 21.55 12.26
CA ALA A 322 1.45 22.89 12.83
C ALA A 322 2.55 23.74 12.18
N HIS A 323 3.60 23.10 11.64
CA HIS A 323 4.75 23.76 11.04
C HIS A 323 5.17 23.08 9.73
N PRO A 324 4.31 23.09 8.70
CA PRO A 324 4.65 22.43 7.44
C PRO A 324 5.84 23.11 6.77
N VAL A 325 6.70 22.30 6.17
CA VAL A 325 7.95 22.77 5.54
C VAL A 325 7.83 22.63 4.03
N LYS A 326 8.11 23.70 3.30
CA LYS A 326 8.19 23.63 1.84
C LYS A 326 9.36 22.74 1.43
N VAL A 327 9.07 21.69 0.68
CA VAL A 327 10.06 20.78 0.11
C VAL A 327 10.65 21.41 -1.14
N GLY A 328 9.80 21.87 -2.07
CA GLY A 328 10.18 22.61 -3.27
C GLY A 328 9.11 22.57 -4.37
N GLU A 329 9.54 22.70 -5.62
CA GLU A 329 8.66 22.80 -6.81
C GLU A 329 8.87 21.61 -7.75
N LEU A 330 7.86 21.29 -8.55
CA LEU A 330 7.86 20.27 -9.60
C LEU A 330 7.76 20.94 -10.97
N PRO A 331 8.89 21.32 -11.60
CA PRO A 331 8.86 22.02 -12.89
C PRO A 331 8.23 21.15 -13.99
N GLY A 332 7.16 21.65 -14.61
CA GLY A 332 6.48 20.96 -15.69
C GLY A 332 5.55 19.82 -15.27
N ILE A 333 5.28 19.66 -13.97
CA ILE A 333 4.30 18.72 -13.44
C ILE A 333 3.22 19.53 -12.72
N PHE A 334 1.98 19.42 -13.20
CA PHE A 334 0.83 20.19 -12.74
C PHE A 334 -0.17 19.24 -12.07
N GLN A 335 -0.98 19.73 -11.11
CA GLN A 335 -2.00 18.94 -10.43
C GLN A 335 -1.49 17.57 -9.94
N ALA A 336 -0.36 17.59 -9.24
CA ALA A 336 0.38 16.39 -8.89
C ALA A 336 -0.22 15.65 -7.68
N SER A 337 -0.06 14.33 -7.69
CA SER A 337 -0.20 13.44 -6.54
C SER A 337 0.95 12.41 -6.56
N GLY A 338 1.17 11.72 -5.46
CA GLY A 338 2.29 10.78 -5.40
C GLY A 338 2.15 9.68 -4.38
N VAL A 339 3.12 8.77 -4.41
CA VAL A 339 3.25 7.68 -3.45
C VAL A 339 4.72 7.30 -3.30
N TYR A 340 5.09 6.80 -2.12
CA TYR A 340 6.38 6.15 -1.91
C TYR A 340 6.30 4.66 -2.26
N ASP A 341 7.21 4.19 -3.10
CA ASP A 341 7.43 2.77 -3.38
C ASP A 341 8.54 2.24 -2.44
N PRO A 342 8.20 1.42 -1.44
CA PRO A 342 9.18 0.87 -0.51
C PRO A 342 10.11 -0.16 -1.15
N ALA A 343 9.68 -0.84 -2.22
CA ALA A 343 10.48 -1.89 -2.85
C ALA A 343 11.70 -1.31 -3.58
N THR A 344 11.54 -0.13 -4.17
CA THR A 344 12.61 0.58 -4.88
C THR A 344 13.19 1.74 -4.08
N ASN A 345 12.59 2.07 -2.93
CA ASN A 345 12.89 3.26 -2.14
C ASN A 345 12.77 4.55 -2.98
N GLN A 346 11.74 4.68 -3.81
CA GLN A 346 11.55 5.81 -4.72
C GLN A 346 10.20 6.50 -4.47
N MET A 347 10.12 7.79 -4.81
CA MET A 347 8.84 8.48 -4.96
C MET A 347 8.33 8.32 -6.39
N VAL A 348 7.05 8.01 -6.52
CA VAL A 348 6.32 7.99 -7.79
C VAL A 348 5.35 9.17 -7.79
N ILE A 349 5.38 9.96 -8.85
CA ILE A 349 4.56 11.16 -9.02
C ILE A 349 3.75 11.03 -10.30
N ILE A 350 2.45 11.30 -10.24
CA ILE A 350 1.60 11.47 -11.42
C ILE A 350 1.03 12.88 -11.39
N GLY A 351 1.00 13.53 -12.56
CA GLY A 351 0.44 14.85 -12.75
C GLY A 351 0.26 15.20 -14.23
N ASN A 352 -0.42 16.30 -14.50
CA ASN A 352 -0.60 16.83 -15.84
C ASN A 352 0.75 17.32 -16.41
N THR A 353 0.96 17.08 -17.70
CA THR A 353 2.21 17.44 -18.41
C THR A 353 2.25 18.89 -18.89
N SER A 354 1.10 19.57 -18.85
CA SER A 354 0.98 21.00 -19.11
C SER A 354 -0.19 21.60 -18.35
N ASN A 355 -0.28 22.94 -18.33
CA ASN A 355 -1.45 23.67 -17.89
C ASN A 355 -2.25 24.26 -19.06
N ARG A 356 -2.09 23.75 -20.28
CA ARG A 356 -2.85 24.26 -21.43
C ARG A 356 -4.29 23.80 -21.33
N THR A 357 -5.23 24.71 -21.56
CA THR A 357 -6.65 24.37 -21.57
C THR A 357 -6.93 23.29 -22.62
N GLY A 358 -7.57 22.19 -22.22
CA GLY A 358 -7.91 21.07 -23.09
C GLY A 358 -6.81 20.03 -23.30
N ASP A 359 -5.60 20.24 -22.75
CA ASP A 359 -4.59 19.21 -22.66
C ASP A 359 -4.87 18.32 -21.44
N LEU A 360 -5.26 17.08 -21.68
CA LEU A 360 -5.65 16.13 -20.64
C LEU A 360 -4.53 15.12 -20.31
N ASN A 361 -3.34 15.28 -20.89
CA ASN A 361 -2.28 14.29 -20.75
C ASN A 361 -1.66 14.31 -19.35
N ARG A 362 -1.61 13.14 -18.73
CA ARG A 362 -0.95 12.89 -17.45
C ARG A 362 0.30 12.05 -17.63
N GLY A 363 1.40 12.53 -17.08
CA GLY A 363 2.67 11.82 -17.05
C GLY A 363 2.86 11.08 -15.72
N LEU A 364 3.72 10.06 -15.75
CA LEU A 364 4.28 9.40 -14.59
C LEU A 364 5.78 9.70 -14.50
N TRP A 365 6.23 10.09 -13.32
CA TRP A 365 7.64 10.31 -12.99
C TRP A 365 8.03 9.48 -11.77
N VAL A 366 9.27 9.00 -11.75
CA VAL A 366 9.84 8.26 -10.61
C VAL A 366 11.12 8.97 -10.19
N SER A 367 11.43 9.04 -8.89
CA SER A 367 12.68 9.62 -8.41
C SER A 367 13.84 8.63 -8.51
N GLY A 368 15.07 9.06 -8.24
CA GLY A 368 16.12 8.15 -7.77
C GLY A 368 15.78 7.62 -6.36
N PRO A 369 16.48 6.58 -5.89
CA PRO A 369 16.31 6.10 -4.52
C PRO A 369 16.52 7.22 -3.49
N ILE A 370 15.69 7.25 -2.45
CA ILE A 370 15.72 8.30 -1.44
C ILE A 370 16.97 8.14 -0.57
N ASP A 371 17.77 9.20 -0.50
CA ASP A 371 18.90 9.30 0.41
C ASP A 371 18.38 9.62 1.84
N PRO A 372 18.62 8.77 2.85
CA PRO A 372 18.20 9.03 4.22
C PRO A 372 18.83 10.29 4.82
N ALA A 373 20.01 10.72 4.35
CA ALA A 373 20.65 11.96 4.79
C ALA A 373 20.03 13.21 4.13
N ASN A 374 19.36 13.03 3.00
CA ASN A 374 18.63 14.08 2.29
C ASN A 374 17.26 13.54 1.82
N PRO A 375 16.32 13.32 2.75
CA PRO A 375 15.06 12.62 2.47
C PRO A 375 14.11 13.39 1.56
N ASN A 376 14.38 14.68 1.30
CA ASN A 376 13.65 15.53 0.35
C ASN A 376 14.37 15.68 -1.00
N GLY A 377 15.58 15.13 -1.13
CA GLY A 377 16.40 15.22 -2.33
C GLY A 377 15.81 14.50 -3.55
N TRP A 378 14.86 13.58 -3.34
CA TRP A 378 14.18 12.82 -4.39
C TRP A 378 13.57 13.71 -5.48
N MET A 379 13.08 14.90 -5.13
CA MET A 379 12.48 15.84 -6.08
C MET A 379 13.43 16.26 -7.20
N ASN A 380 14.73 16.28 -6.94
CA ASN A 380 15.74 16.69 -7.91
C ASN A 380 16.16 15.56 -8.85
N SER A 381 15.58 14.37 -8.69
CA SER A 381 15.96 13.14 -9.41
C SER A 381 14.79 12.50 -10.16
N LEU A 382 13.69 13.24 -10.31
CA LEU A 382 12.51 12.77 -11.02
C LEU A 382 12.83 12.57 -12.52
N HIS A 383 12.57 11.37 -13.01
CA HIS A 383 12.66 11.00 -14.41
C HIS A 383 11.29 10.55 -14.92
N ARG A 384 10.91 11.04 -16.09
CA ARG A 384 9.64 10.68 -16.71
C ARG A 384 9.70 9.25 -17.22
N ILE A 385 8.68 8.46 -16.90
CA ILE A 385 8.51 7.08 -17.36
C ILE A 385 7.65 7.04 -18.62
N GLY A 386 6.51 7.73 -18.62
CA GLY A 386 5.53 7.64 -19.70
C GLY A 386 4.27 8.43 -19.40
N ASP A 387 3.26 8.30 -20.28
CA ASP A 387 1.92 8.79 -20.02
C ASP A 387 1.09 7.71 -19.32
N VAL A 388 0.24 8.11 -18.38
CA VAL A 388 -0.75 7.21 -17.78
C VAL A 388 -1.99 7.15 -18.63
N SER A 389 -2.58 5.97 -18.71
CA SER A 389 -3.78 5.67 -19.50
C SER A 389 -5.07 6.24 -18.92
N LEU A 390 -4.99 7.27 -18.06
CA LEU A 390 -6.10 7.92 -17.38
C LEU A 390 -6.01 9.45 -17.53
N PRO A 391 -6.34 10.02 -18.70
CA PRO A 391 -6.27 11.46 -18.93
C PRO A 391 -7.29 12.23 -18.07
N GLY A 392 -7.01 13.51 -17.78
CA GLY A 392 -7.93 14.38 -17.07
C GLY A 392 -7.36 15.76 -16.74
N ASP A 393 -8.23 16.75 -16.60
CA ASP A 393 -7.93 18.16 -16.28
C ASP A 393 -8.36 18.57 -14.85
N ARG A 394 -8.71 17.57 -14.06
CA ARG A 394 -9.27 17.67 -12.72
C ARG A 394 -8.36 16.99 -11.69
N GLU A 395 -8.63 17.16 -10.40
CA GLU A 395 -7.78 16.58 -9.35
C GLU A 395 -7.75 15.05 -9.45
N SER A 396 -6.70 14.47 -8.88
CA SER A 396 -6.41 13.04 -8.97
C SER A 396 -5.55 12.60 -7.81
N GLN A 397 -5.58 11.31 -7.52
CA GLN A 397 -4.76 10.77 -6.45
C GLN A 397 -4.17 9.42 -6.83
N LEU A 398 -2.85 9.31 -6.65
CA LEU A 398 -2.09 8.08 -6.67
C LEU A 398 -1.95 7.54 -5.25
N ILE A 399 -2.23 6.26 -5.06
CA ILE A 399 -2.06 5.57 -3.78
C ILE A 399 -1.34 4.23 -3.94
N ALA A 400 -0.77 3.75 -2.84
CA ALA A 400 -0.39 2.35 -2.68
C ALA A 400 -1.57 1.60 -2.05
N LEU A 401 -1.86 0.41 -2.57
CA LEU A 401 -2.91 -0.46 -2.08
C LEU A 401 -2.37 -1.35 -0.94
N LYS A 402 -3.19 -1.62 0.07
CA LYS A 402 -2.82 -2.51 1.19
C LYS A 402 -2.60 -3.95 0.74
N GLY A 403 -3.34 -4.42 -0.26
CA GLY A 403 -3.13 -5.74 -0.86
C GLY A 403 -1.96 -5.82 -1.84
N GLY A 404 -1.21 -4.73 -2.03
CA GLY A 404 -0.10 -4.63 -2.97
C GLY A 404 -0.49 -4.00 -4.30
N GLY A 405 0.49 -3.36 -4.94
CA GLY A 405 0.30 -2.58 -6.15
C GLY A 405 -0.21 -1.17 -5.89
N TYR A 406 -0.66 -0.54 -6.97
CA TYR A 406 -0.91 0.89 -7.05
C TYR A 406 -2.26 1.15 -7.71
N MET A 407 -2.88 2.25 -7.30
CA MET A 407 -4.09 2.73 -7.93
C MET A 407 -3.99 4.23 -8.16
N PHE A 408 -4.42 4.66 -9.35
CA PHE A 408 -4.55 6.06 -9.69
C PHE A 408 -6.01 6.35 -10.03
N VAL A 409 -6.61 7.29 -9.30
CA VAL A 409 -8.00 7.72 -9.51
C VAL A 409 -8.00 9.18 -9.97
N GLY A 410 -8.90 9.52 -10.89
CA GLY A 410 -9.00 10.87 -11.40
C GLY A 410 -10.34 11.17 -12.05
N ALA A 411 -10.60 12.46 -12.22
CA ALA A 411 -11.76 12.95 -12.94
C ALA A 411 -11.35 13.72 -14.20
N THR A 412 -12.35 13.96 -15.06
CA THR A 412 -12.31 14.95 -16.14
C THR A 412 -13.48 15.91 -15.95
N ASN A 413 -13.30 17.18 -16.29
CA ASN A 413 -14.33 18.20 -16.14
C ASN A 413 -15.61 17.83 -16.91
N GLY A 414 -16.73 17.70 -16.17
CA GLY A 414 -18.02 17.27 -16.74
C GLY A 414 -18.05 15.82 -17.23
N GLY A 415 -17.00 15.03 -16.96
CA GLY A 415 -16.82 13.67 -17.43
C GLY A 415 -17.01 12.61 -16.34
N LEU A 416 -16.37 11.47 -16.56
CA LEU A 416 -16.38 10.30 -15.69
C LEU A 416 -15.41 10.49 -14.51
N ILE A 417 -15.67 9.75 -13.42
CA ILE A 417 -14.61 9.42 -12.44
C ILE A 417 -14.16 8.01 -12.75
N GLN A 418 -12.86 7.87 -12.99
CA GLN A 418 -12.26 6.61 -13.39
C GLN A 418 -11.03 6.33 -12.54
N ALA A 419 -10.67 5.06 -12.45
CA ALA A 419 -9.42 4.62 -11.85
C ALA A 419 -8.72 3.59 -12.72
N ILE A 420 -7.41 3.52 -12.57
CA ILE A 420 -6.55 2.47 -13.08
C ILE A 420 -5.79 1.85 -11.92
N SER A 421 -5.41 0.59 -12.06
CA SER A 421 -4.64 -0.14 -11.05
C SER A 421 -3.64 -1.06 -11.74
N ALA A 422 -2.50 -1.25 -11.09
CA ALA A 422 -1.42 -2.10 -11.58
C ALA A 422 -0.52 -2.56 -10.42
N ALA A 423 0.16 -3.70 -10.59
CA ALA A 423 1.05 -4.24 -9.57
C ALA A 423 2.33 -3.37 -9.39
N THR A 424 2.71 -2.62 -10.43
CA THR A 424 3.88 -1.74 -10.42
C THR A 424 3.50 -0.32 -10.85
N PRO A 425 4.28 0.72 -10.48
CA PRO A 425 4.05 2.07 -10.94
C PRO A 425 4.05 2.16 -12.48
N GLN A 426 4.99 1.49 -13.14
CA GLN A 426 5.12 1.46 -14.59
C GLN A 426 3.91 0.79 -15.25
N GLY A 427 3.32 -0.24 -14.61
CA GLY A 427 2.11 -0.89 -15.12
C GLY A 427 0.92 0.07 -15.30
N LEU A 428 0.86 1.16 -14.53
CA LEU A 428 -0.18 2.21 -14.67
C LEU A 428 -0.16 2.89 -16.04
N THR A 429 0.94 2.83 -16.80
CA THR A 429 0.97 3.39 -18.17
C THR A 429 0.20 2.55 -19.18
N ALA A 430 -0.06 1.27 -18.87
CA ALA A 430 -0.74 0.32 -19.74
C ALA A 430 -2.10 -0.15 -19.19
N ALA A 431 -2.44 0.20 -17.96
CA ALA A 431 -3.66 -0.23 -17.30
C ALA A 431 -4.93 0.30 -18.00
N ALA A 432 -6.02 -0.46 -17.98
CA ALA A 432 -7.27 -0.02 -18.61
C ALA A 432 -8.16 0.73 -17.60
N PRO A 433 -8.59 1.98 -17.88
CA PRO A 433 -9.50 2.71 -17.00
C PRO A 433 -10.79 1.97 -16.71
N GLN A 434 -11.15 1.90 -15.42
CA GLN A 434 -12.44 1.44 -14.95
C GLN A 434 -13.26 2.64 -14.51
N THR A 435 -14.50 2.72 -15.00
CA THR A 435 -15.45 3.76 -14.57
C THR A 435 -15.96 3.45 -13.16
N LEU A 436 -15.74 4.39 -12.24
CA LEU A 436 -16.25 4.33 -10.88
C LEU A 436 -17.59 5.06 -10.76
N ILE A 437 -17.69 6.25 -11.35
CA ILE A 437 -18.90 7.08 -11.35
C ILE A 437 -19.13 7.63 -12.76
N ASP A 438 -20.33 7.39 -13.29
CA ASP A 438 -20.76 7.87 -14.60
C ASP A 438 -20.93 9.40 -14.65
N ALA A 439 -20.85 9.94 -15.86
CA ALA A 439 -21.05 11.36 -16.11
C ALA A 439 -22.49 11.75 -15.75
N GLY A 440 -22.64 12.85 -15.01
CA GLY A 440 -23.95 13.36 -14.60
C GLY A 440 -24.57 12.72 -13.36
N LYS A 441 -23.96 11.67 -12.76
CA LYS A 441 -24.38 11.19 -11.43
C LYS A 441 -24.12 12.20 -10.33
N LEU A 442 -23.05 12.99 -10.47
CA LEU A 442 -22.68 14.09 -9.58
C LEU A 442 -22.58 15.40 -10.37
N PRO A 443 -22.95 16.55 -9.76
CA PRO A 443 -22.81 17.85 -10.39
C PRO A 443 -21.32 18.20 -10.53
N THR A 444 -20.89 18.64 -11.72
CA THR A 444 -19.55 19.20 -12.03
C THR A 444 -18.43 18.72 -11.09
N VAL A 445 -17.92 17.52 -11.37
CA VAL A 445 -16.86 16.89 -10.58
C VAL A 445 -15.55 17.67 -10.71
N TYR A 446 -14.95 17.94 -9.56
CA TYR A 446 -13.61 18.52 -9.44
C TYR A 446 -12.55 17.45 -9.20
N GLY A 447 -12.75 16.55 -8.23
CA GLY A 447 -11.64 15.70 -7.78
C GLY A 447 -12.06 14.52 -6.92
N PRO A 448 -11.60 13.31 -7.23
CA PRO A 448 -11.69 12.16 -6.35
C PRO A 448 -10.47 12.08 -5.41
N THR A 449 -10.73 11.81 -4.14
CA THR A 449 -9.74 11.71 -3.07
C THR A 449 -10.01 10.46 -2.26
N VAL A 450 -9.05 9.56 -2.20
CA VAL A 450 -9.05 8.38 -1.33
C VAL A 450 -8.91 8.83 0.11
N THR A 451 -9.86 8.42 0.94
CA THR A 451 -9.91 8.80 2.35
C THR A 451 -9.51 7.68 3.31
N GLY A 452 -9.40 6.46 2.80
CA GLY A 452 -9.09 5.26 3.56
C GLY A 452 -9.14 4.02 2.66
N THR A 453 -8.46 2.96 3.08
CA THR A 453 -8.65 1.62 2.51
C THR A 453 -8.66 0.56 3.61
N THR A 454 -9.39 -0.54 3.37
CA THR A 454 -9.46 -1.69 4.28
C THR A 454 -9.43 -2.98 3.46
N ILE A 455 -8.53 -3.90 3.78
CA ILE A 455 -8.43 -5.20 3.10
C ILE A 455 -9.03 -6.32 3.95
N ASP A 456 -9.82 -7.19 3.32
CA ASP A 456 -10.23 -8.46 3.89
C ASP A 456 -9.17 -9.53 3.55
N PRO A 457 -8.39 -10.01 4.53
CA PRO A 457 -7.32 -10.97 4.28
C PRO A 457 -7.83 -12.35 3.85
N ALA A 458 -9.10 -12.68 4.10
CA ALA A 458 -9.68 -13.96 3.70
C ALA A 458 -10.06 -14.00 2.21
N THR A 459 -10.44 -12.85 1.64
CA THR A 459 -10.93 -12.75 0.26
C THR A 459 -10.00 -11.99 -0.67
N GLY A 460 -9.01 -11.26 -0.13
CA GLY A 460 -8.15 -10.36 -0.89
C GLY A 460 -8.87 -9.12 -1.43
N LEU A 461 -10.11 -8.86 -0.98
CA LEU A 461 -10.88 -7.69 -1.40
C LEU A 461 -10.48 -6.47 -0.56
N GLU A 462 -9.86 -5.49 -1.21
CA GLU A 462 -9.59 -4.17 -0.62
C GLU A 462 -10.73 -3.21 -0.93
N THR A 463 -11.40 -2.70 0.10
CA THR A 463 -12.42 -1.66 -0.02
C THR A 463 -11.76 -0.29 0.09
N VAL A 464 -11.89 0.51 -0.97
CA VAL A 464 -11.39 1.89 -1.03
C VAL A 464 -12.52 2.85 -0.69
N GLN A 465 -12.28 3.77 0.25
CA GLN A 465 -13.17 4.89 0.54
C GLN A 465 -12.78 6.10 -0.31
N LEU A 466 -13.75 6.68 -1.00
CA LEU A 466 -13.54 7.79 -1.93
C LEU A 466 -14.43 8.97 -1.56
N ARG A 467 -13.82 10.15 -1.42
CA ARG A 467 -14.50 11.44 -1.41
C ARG A 467 -14.44 12.05 -2.80
N VAL A 468 -15.52 12.67 -3.25
CA VAL A 468 -15.60 13.38 -4.52
C VAL A 468 -16.01 14.82 -4.25
N SER A 469 -15.15 15.76 -4.64
CA SER A 469 -15.45 17.19 -4.60
C SER A 469 -16.23 17.62 -5.83
N THR A 470 -17.25 18.44 -5.62
CA THR A 470 -18.15 18.97 -6.64
C THR A 470 -18.39 20.46 -6.40
N TRP A 471 -18.61 21.21 -7.48
CA TRP A 471 -19.05 22.59 -7.38
C TRP A 471 -20.00 22.94 -8.53
N PRO A 472 -21.27 23.25 -8.25
CA PRO A 472 -22.25 23.55 -9.28
C PRO A 472 -21.89 24.86 -10.01
N PRO A 473 -22.06 24.90 -11.35
CA PRO A 473 -21.76 26.11 -12.10
C PRO A 473 -22.75 27.21 -11.75
N GLY A 474 -22.25 28.38 -11.35
CA GLY A 474 -23.08 29.53 -11.03
C GLY A 474 -22.32 30.63 -10.29
N PRO A 475 -22.94 31.80 -10.04
CA PRO A 475 -22.33 32.91 -9.32
C PRO A 475 -22.26 32.69 -7.80
N ILE A 476 -22.88 31.61 -7.30
CA ILE A 476 -22.94 31.28 -5.87
C ILE A 476 -21.92 30.18 -5.60
N TYR A 477 -21.06 30.39 -4.62
CA TYR A 477 -20.19 29.33 -4.12
C TYR A 477 -20.99 28.34 -3.27
N ASP A 478 -21.22 27.15 -3.81
CA ASP A 478 -21.93 26.04 -3.15
C ASP A 478 -21.11 24.75 -3.29
N PRO A 479 -19.92 24.68 -2.67
CA PRO A 479 -19.07 23.50 -2.76
C PRO A 479 -19.77 22.33 -2.08
N ASN A 480 -19.63 21.13 -2.62
CA ASN A 480 -20.18 19.93 -2.02
C ASN A 480 -19.18 18.79 -2.13
N THR A 481 -19.08 17.95 -1.09
CA THR A 481 -18.40 16.66 -1.20
C THR A 481 -19.36 15.50 -0.99
N TRP A 482 -19.00 14.39 -1.63
CA TRP A 482 -19.76 13.15 -1.61
C TRP A 482 -18.82 12.01 -1.24
N THR A 483 -19.28 11.05 -0.46
CA THR A 483 -18.52 9.84 -0.13
C THR A 483 -19.10 8.63 -0.83
N THR A 484 -18.22 7.72 -1.27
CA THR A 484 -18.58 6.43 -1.85
C THR A 484 -17.49 5.40 -1.55
N THR A 485 -17.72 4.15 -1.92
CA THR A 485 -16.75 3.07 -1.80
C THR A 485 -16.75 2.20 -3.06
N PHE A 486 -15.63 1.54 -3.33
CA PHE A 486 -15.53 0.51 -4.37
C PHE A 486 -14.49 -0.54 -3.96
N GLY A 487 -14.48 -1.68 -4.62
CA GLY A 487 -13.54 -2.76 -4.34
C GLY A 487 -12.33 -2.74 -5.26
N VAL A 488 -11.21 -3.30 -4.79
CA VAL A 488 -10.05 -3.71 -5.58
C VAL A 488 -9.72 -5.14 -5.18
N GLN A 489 -9.74 -6.05 -6.15
CA GLN A 489 -9.43 -7.45 -5.93
C GLN A 489 -7.94 -7.67 -6.14
N HIS A 490 -7.29 -8.29 -5.15
CA HIS A 490 -5.90 -8.73 -5.20
C HIS A 490 -5.80 -10.23 -5.48
#